data_AF-A0A7C4VAD6-F1
#
_entry.id   AF-A0A7C4VAD6-F1
#
_cell.length_a   1.000
_cell.length_b   1.000
_cell.length_c   1.000
_cell.angle_alpha   90.00
_cell.angle_beta   90.00
_cell.angle_gamma   90.00
#
_symmetry.space_group_name_H-M   'P 1'
#
loop_
_entity.id
_entity.type
_entity.pdbx_description
1 polymer ?
#
loop_
_entity_poly.entity_id
_entity_poly.type
_entity_poly.pdbx_seq_one_letter_code
_entity_poly.pdbx_strand_id
1 'polypeptide(L)'
;MVPKAEQENPKVQPNPSRPRIRVVCCGSPFAGDDALGLAAAPILREKLAPTVEVLEVGTPGLRLLDIMEGADLCIIVDCMVGGGNPGQIRRLTPEELAECNISFTSAHGVGVAEALSLGMAVEPERLPKNIVIFGVEASNVDKFTEGLSDPVRHALPMLVDAVTEEIWRFEQSYARERTCEKTDGTSAG
;
A
#
# COMPACT_ATOMS: atom_id res chain seq x y z
N MET A 1 -33.78 11.26 10.16
CA MET A 1 -33.20 11.78 8.90
C MET A 1 -31.99 10.92 8.59
N VAL A 2 -32.00 10.32 7.41
CA VAL A 2 -31.28 9.10 6.91
C VAL A 2 -29.85 8.78 7.39
N PRO A 3 -29.52 7.48 7.55
CA PRO A 3 -28.18 6.99 7.89
C PRO A 3 -27.23 7.03 6.68
N LYS A 4 -25.94 7.32 6.90
CA LYS A 4 -24.91 7.17 5.85
C LYS A 4 -24.36 5.75 5.88
N ALA A 5 -24.50 5.09 4.75
CA ALA A 5 -24.15 3.71 4.48
C ALA A 5 -22.66 3.40 4.75
N GLU A 6 -22.43 2.30 5.48
CA GLU A 6 -21.27 1.45 5.26
C GLU A 6 -21.27 1.05 3.78
N GLN A 7 -20.34 1.62 3.02
CA GLN A 7 -20.01 1.10 1.70
C GLN A 7 -19.20 -0.18 1.93
N GLU A 8 -19.91 -1.30 2.09
CA GLU A 8 -19.31 -2.61 1.92
C GLU A 8 -18.76 -2.70 0.50
N ASN A 9 -17.42 -2.65 0.40
CA ASN A 9 -16.70 -2.89 -0.84
C ASN A 9 -17.07 -4.32 -1.31
N PRO A 10 -17.60 -4.51 -2.52
CA PRO A 10 -18.05 -5.82 -2.97
C PRO A 10 -16.88 -6.80 -2.91
N LYS A 11 -17.03 -7.85 -2.10
CA LYS A 11 -16.06 -8.94 -1.97
C LYS A 11 -15.82 -9.52 -3.36
N VAL A 12 -14.70 -9.14 -3.98
CA VAL A 12 -14.24 -9.71 -5.24
C VAL A 12 -14.05 -11.21 -5.00
N GLN A 13 -14.92 -12.03 -5.61
CA GLN A 13 -14.81 -13.47 -5.47
C GLN A 13 -13.46 -13.93 -6.03
N PRO A 14 -12.74 -14.82 -5.34
CA PRO A 14 -11.42 -15.25 -5.77
C PRO A 14 -11.52 -15.94 -7.13
N ASN A 15 -10.99 -15.28 -8.17
CA ASN A 15 -10.76 -15.90 -9.46
C ASN A 15 -9.33 -16.48 -9.44
N PRO A 16 -9.16 -17.80 -9.43
CA PRO A 16 -7.84 -18.44 -9.32
C PRO A 16 -6.94 -18.22 -10.55
N SER A 17 -7.37 -17.44 -11.55
CA SER A 17 -6.60 -17.12 -12.76
C SER A 17 -5.91 -15.76 -12.74
N ARG A 18 -6.13 -14.91 -11.72
CA ARG A 18 -5.53 -13.58 -11.61
C ARG A 18 -5.04 -13.31 -10.19
N PRO A 19 -3.90 -12.60 -10.02
CA PRO A 19 -3.44 -12.23 -8.69
C PRO A 19 -4.42 -11.25 -8.02
N ARG A 20 -4.59 -11.37 -6.71
CA ARG A 20 -5.28 -10.39 -5.86
C ARG A 20 -4.29 -9.31 -5.46
N ILE A 21 -4.48 -8.11 -6.01
CA ILE A 21 -3.60 -6.97 -5.76
C ILE A 21 -4.36 -5.92 -4.98
N ARG A 22 -3.76 -5.45 -3.88
CA ARG A 22 -4.35 -4.43 -3.02
C ARG A 22 -3.38 -3.27 -2.84
N VAL A 23 -3.87 -2.05 -3.01
CA VAL A 23 -3.17 -0.81 -2.72
C VAL A 23 -3.85 -0.14 -1.54
N VAL A 24 -3.13 -0.01 -0.44
CA VAL A 24 -3.60 0.54 0.82
C VAL A 24 -3.04 1.93 1.00
N CYS A 25 -3.89 2.93 0.80
CA CYS A 25 -3.56 4.35 0.91
C CYS A 25 -3.83 4.84 2.33
N CYS A 26 -2.76 5.12 3.06
CA CYS A 26 -2.77 5.62 4.43
C CYS A 26 -2.68 7.15 4.46
N GLY A 27 -3.04 7.74 5.61
CA GLY A 27 -2.85 9.17 5.86
C GLY A 27 -4.00 9.87 6.57
N SER A 28 -3.77 11.11 6.99
CA SER A 28 -4.79 11.97 7.61
C SER A 28 -5.06 13.22 6.76
N PRO A 29 -6.33 13.51 6.43
CA PRO A 29 -6.67 14.69 5.62
C PRO A 29 -6.43 16.02 6.36
N PHE A 30 -6.18 15.99 7.66
CA PHE A 30 -6.02 17.16 8.52
C PHE A 30 -4.58 17.36 9.01
N ALA A 31 -3.60 16.67 8.41
CA ALA A 31 -2.20 16.73 8.81
C ALA A 31 -1.26 16.98 7.63
N GLY A 32 -1.59 17.98 6.80
CA GLY A 32 -0.72 18.48 5.73
C GLY A 32 -0.32 17.38 4.73
N ASP A 33 0.98 17.10 4.66
CA ASP A 33 1.54 16.09 3.76
C ASP A 33 1.11 14.66 4.10
N ASP A 34 0.64 14.41 5.32
CA ASP A 34 0.08 13.12 5.70
C ASP A 34 -1.20 12.79 4.91
N ALA A 35 -1.83 13.77 4.26
CA ALA A 35 -2.94 13.53 3.34
C ALA A 35 -2.52 12.87 2.02
N LEU A 36 -1.22 12.66 1.78
CA LEU A 36 -0.66 12.20 0.52
C LEU A 36 -1.28 10.89 0.03
N GLY A 37 -1.35 9.85 0.86
CA GLY A 37 -1.88 8.56 0.42
C GLY A 37 -3.34 8.69 0.00
N LEU A 38 -4.13 9.47 0.74
CA LEU A 38 -5.51 9.79 0.38
C LEU A 38 -5.62 10.58 -0.93
N ALA A 39 -4.67 11.50 -1.19
CA ALA A 39 -4.59 12.24 -2.46
C ALA A 39 -4.19 11.34 -3.65
N ALA A 40 -3.39 10.30 -3.42
CA ALA A 40 -2.98 9.34 -4.45
C ALA A 40 -4.10 8.36 -4.81
N ALA A 41 -4.94 7.97 -3.85
CA ALA A 41 -5.99 6.96 -4.02
C ALA A 41 -6.93 7.19 -5.24
N PRO A 42 -7.54 8.37 -5.45
CA PRO A 42 -8.41 8.59 -6.61
C PRO A 42 -7.65 8.47 -7.94
N ILE A 43 -6.42 8.97 -8.00
CA ILE A 43 -5.58 8.91 -9.21
C ILE A 43 -5.22 7.46 -9.55
N LEU A 44 -4.88 6.68 -8.52
CA LEU A 44 -4.59 5.25 -8.67
C LEU A 44 -5.83 4.48 -9.15
N ARG A 45 -7.03 4.78 -8.64
CA ARG A 45 -8.27 4.14 -9.12
C ARG A 45 -8.57 4.42 -10.58
N GLU A 46 -8.27 5.62 -11.07
CA GLU A 46 -8.46 5.97 -12.47
C GLU A 46 -7.45 5.29 -13.39
N LYS A 47 -6.21 5.13 -12.92
CA LYS A 47 -5.09 4.63 -13.74
C LYS A 47 -4.98 3.10 -13.75
N LEU A 48 -5.35 2.44 -12.66
CA LEU A 48 -5.18 1.00 -12.48
C LEU A 48 -6.37 0.22 -13.03
N ALA A 49 -6.13 -1.07 -13.32
CA ALA A 49 -7.20 -1.96 -13.76
C ALA A 49 -8.26 -2.12 -12.65
N PRO A 50 -9.56 -2.29 -12.99
CA PRO A 50 -10.63 -2.50 -12.01
C PRO A 50 -10.46 -3.72 -11.10
N THR A 51 -9.54 -4.63 -11.45
CA THR A 51 -9.19 -5.81 -10.65
C THR A 51 -8.22 -5.49 -9.51
N VAL A 52 -7.61 -4.31 -9.47
CA VAL A 52 -6.77 -3.86 -8.36
C VAL A 52 -7.64 -3.15 -7.33
N GLU A 53 -7.61 -3.62 -6.09
CA GLU A 53 -8.35 -3.01 -4.98
C GLU A 53 -7.57 -1.81 -4.44
N VAL A 54 -8.09 -0.58 -4.59
CA VAL A 54 -7.48 0.63 -4.01
C VAL A 54 -8.30 1.12 -2.83
N LEU A 55 -7.74 1.01 -1.62
CA LEU A 55 -8.41 1.28 -0.36
C LEU A 55 -7.87 2.56 0.29
N GLU A 56 -8.76 3.43 0.75
CA GLU A 56 -8.42 4.56 1.64
C GLU A 56 -8.67 4.12 3.07
N VAL A 57 -7.63 4.10 3.91
CA VAL A 57 -7.71 3.48 5.24
C VAL A 57 -7.41 4.43 6.38
N GLY A 58 -7.04 5.67 6.07
CA GLY A 58 -6.67 6.65 7.08
C GLY A 58 -5.41 6.21 7.84
N THR A 59 -5.51 6.17 9.16
CA THR A 59 -4.47 5.62 10.05
C THR A 59 -4.93 4.25 10.61
N PRO A 60 -4.65 3.12 9.93
CA PRO A 60 -5.28 1.84 10.24
C PRO A 60 -4.75 1.16 11.52
N GLY A 61 -3.52 1.50 11.96
CA GLY A 61 -2.85 0.79 13.05
C GLY A 61 -2.76 -0.72 12.78
N LEU A 62 -3.05 -1.54 13.79
CA LEU A 62 -3.03 -3.00 13.65
C LEU A 62 -4.07 -3.57 12.68
N ARG A 63 -5.16 -2.84 12.38
CA ARG A 63 -6.14 -3.29 11.37
C ARG A 63 -5.55 -3.40 9.98
N LEU A 64 -4.37 -2.83 9.75
CA LEU A 64 -3.62 -2.98 8.52
C LEU A 64 -3.37 -4.47 8.18
N LEU A 65 -3.17 -5.31 9.20
CA LEU A 65 -2.99 -6.76 9.05
C LEU A 65 -4.23 -7.44 8.44
N ASP A 66 -5.42 -7.11 8.94
CA ASP A 66 -6.68 -7.64 8.41
C ASP A 66 -6.96 -7.09 7.00
N ILE A 67 -6.62 -5.83 6.75
CA ILE A 67 -6.81 -5.18 5.45
C ILE A 67 -5.95 -5.84 4.36
N MET A 68 -4.71 -6.22 4.67
CA MET A 68 -3.82 -6.81 3.69
C MET A 68 -4.07 -8.31 3.46
N GLU A 69 -4.77 -8.97 4.38
CA GLU A 69 -4.99 -10.42 4.34
C GLU A 69 -5.62 -10.87 3.00
N GLY A 70 -5.13 -12.00 2.51
CA GLY A 70 -5.58 -12.62 1.26
C GLY A 70 -5.07 -11.96 -0.02
N ALA A 71 -4.35 -10.84 0.03
CA ALA A 71 -3.69 -10.30 -1.16
C ALA A 71 -2.48 -11.17 -1.56
N ASP A 72 -2.25 -11.35 -2.86
CA ASP A 72 -1.00 -11.90 -3.39
C ASP A 72 0.11 -10.82 -3.40
N LEU A 73 -0.30 -9.57 -3.64
CA LEU A 73 0.52 -8.36 -3.52
C LEU A 73 -0.25 -7.28 -2.75
N CYS A 74 0.37 -6.77 -1.69
CA CYS A 74 -0.10 -5.59 -0.97
C CYS A 74 0.92 -4.45 -1.12
N ILE A 75 0.46 -3.32 -1.67
CA ILE A 75 1.24 -2.08 -1.74
C ILE A 75 0.67 -1.10 -0.73
N ILE A 76 1.50 -0.62 0.19
CA ILE A 76 1.14 0.41 1.16
C ILE A 76 1.68 1.75 0.67
N VAL A 77 0.84 2.77 0.61
CA VAL A 77 1.20 4.13 0.21
C VAL A 77 0.99 5.04 1.40
N ASP A 78 2.06 5.64 1.90
CA ASP A 78 2.02 6.42 3.14
C ASP A 78 3.03 7.58 3.11
N CYS A 79 2.83 8.56 3.98
CA CYS A 79 3.78 9.63 4.22
C CYS A 79 4.78 9.21 5.31
N MET A 80 6.02 9.72 5.23
CA MET A 80 7.07 9.40 6.20
C MET A 80 7.90 10.61 6.60
N VAL A 81 8.47 10.55 7.81
CA VAL A 81 9.49 11.49 8.29
C VAL A 81 10.71 10.69 8.70
N GLY A 82 11.70 10.68 7.82
CA GLY A 82 12.94 9.92 7.96
C GLY A 82 14.20 10.76 7.82
N GLY A 83 14.08 12.09 7.69
CA GLY A 83 15.21 13.01 7.51
C GLY A 83 15.72 13.07 6.07
N GLY A 84 14.92 12.61 5.11
CA GLY A 84 15.18 12.77 3.68
C GLY A 84 14.86 14.18 3.16
N ASN A 85 14.91 14.35 1.84
CA ASN A 85 14.44 15.58 1.21
C ASN A 85 12.91 15.53 1.01
N PRO A 86 12.14 16.56 1.36
CA PRO A 86 10.69 16.56 1.12
C PRO A 86 10.31 16.21 -0.32
N GLY A 87 9.30 15.36 -0.48
CA GLY A 87 8.87 14.82 -1.77
C GLY A 87 9.71 13.64 -2.29
N GLN A 88 10.77 13.24 -1.58
CA GLN A 88 11.54 12.05 -1.93
C GLN A 88 10.70 10.78 -1.74
N ILE A 89 10.58 9.99 -2.80
CA ILE A 89 9.88 8.71 -2.79
C ILE A 89 10.86 7.59 -2.44
N ARG A 90 10.45 6.69 -1.56
CA ARG A 90 11.19 5.47 -1.20
C ARG A 90 10.29 4.26 -1.38
N ARG A 91 10.81 3.26 -2.09
CA ARG A 91 10.26 1.90 -2.12
C ARG A 91 10.99 1.10 -1.05
N LEU A 92 10.25 0.46 -0.16
CA LEU A 92 10.79 -0.36 0.92
C LEU A 92 10.08 -1.72 0.97
N THR A 93 10.80 -2.76 1.34
CA THR A 93 10.22 -4.02 1.81
C THR A 93 9.95 -3.96 3.33
N PRO A 94 9.17 -4.88 3.91
CA PRO A 94 9.02 -4.97 5.36
C PRO A 94 10.35 -5.11 6.12
N GLU A 95 11.32 -5.83 5.54
CA GLU A 95 12.66 -6.02 6.13
C GLU A 95 13.45 -4.71 6.11
N GLU A 96 13.50 -4.03 4.95
CA GLU A 96 14.16 -2.72 4.83
C GLU A 96 13.51 -1.69 5.76
N LEU A 97 12.19 -1.75 5.92
CA LEU A 97 11.45 -0.91 6.85
C LEU A 97 11.84 -1.17 8.31
N ALA A 98 12.01 -2.43 8.70
CA ALA A 98 12.43 -2.80 10.05
C ALA A 98 13.89 -2.41 10.37
N GLU A 99 14.76 -2.42 9.37
CA GLU A 99 16.16 -1.99 9.49
C GLU A 99 16.32 -0.47 9.50
N CYS A 100 15.39 0.24 8.87
CA CYS A 100 15.38 1.68 8.84
C CYS A 100 14.84 2.27 10.14
N ASN A 101 15.59 3.17 10.78
CA ASN A 101 15.09 4.00 11.89
C ASN A 101 14.16 5.14 11.37
N ILE A 102 13.34 4.84 10.36
CA ILE A 102 12.41 5.76 9.69
C ILE A 102 11.08 5.65 10.38
N SER A 103 10.55 6.78 10.85
CA SER A 103 9.17 6.85 11.31
C SER A 103 8.27 7.09 10.09
N PHE A 104 7.51 6.07 9.70
CA PHE A 104 6.29 6.32 8.94
C PHE A 104 5.35 7.00 9.91
N THR A 105 5.13 8.30 9.69
CA THR A 105 4.52 9.17 10.69
C THR A 105 3.04 8.90 10.85
N SER A 106 2.71 7.83 11.57
CA SER A 106 1.61 7.94 12.52
C SER A 106 2.12 8.82 13.66
N ALA A 107 1.90 10.13 13.56
CA ALA A 107 2.33 11.08 14.58
C ALA A 107 1.82 10.73 16.00
N HIS A 108 0.88 9.79 16.16
CA HIS A 108 0.31 9.38 17.46
C HIS A 108 -0.22 7.92 17.52
N GLY A 109 0.53 6.91 17.09
CA GLY A 109 0.11 5.51 17.30
C GLY A 109 1.02 4.43 16.74
N VAL A 110 0.51 3.19 16.71
CA VAL A 110 1.12 2.06 16.00
C VAL A 110 1.09 2.38 14.50
N GLY A 111 2.25 2.57 13.89
CA GLY A 111 2.41 2.84 12.47
C GLY A 111 2.47 1.57 11.62
N VAL A 112 2.69 1.76 10.32
CA VAL A 112 2.85 0.66 9.34
C VAL A 112 3.97 -0.29 9.76
N ALA A 113 5.09 0.26 10.22
CA ALA A 113 6.27 -0.52 10.63
C ALA A 113 5.98 -1.45 11.82
N GLU A 114 5.30 -0.94 12.85
CA GLU A 114 4.95 -1.72 14.04
C GLU A 114 3.90 -2.79 13.71
N ALA A 115 2.90 -2.47 12.87
CA ALA A 115 1.90 -3.45 12.44
C ALA A 115 2.55 -4.60 11.66
N LEU A 116 3.41 -4.29 10.69
CA LEU A 116 4.14 -5.31 9.91
C LEU A 116 5.06 -6.14 10.80
N SER A 117 5.82 -5.49 11.68
CA SER A 117 6.70 -6.19 12.63
C SER A 117 5.95 -7.18 13.51
N LEU A 118 4.78 -6.79 14.01
CA LEU A 118 3.93 -7.68 14.80
C LEU A 118 3.37 -8.83 13.95
N GLY A 119 2.85 -8.54 12.76
CA GLY A 119 2.31 -9.55 11.84
C GLY A 119 3.35 -10.62 11.50
N MET A 120 4.58 -10.21 11.19
CA MET A 120 5.69 -11.11 10.89
C MET A 120 6.09 -11.97 12.10
N ALA A 121 5.98 -11.43 13.32
CA ALA A 121 6.36 -12.13 14.54
C ALA A 121 5.29 -13.13 15.04
N VAL A 122 4.00 -12.85 14.77
CA VAL A 122 2.90 -13.62 15.37
C VAL A 122 2.21 -14.54 14.36
N GLU A 123 1.91 -14.07 13.14
CA GLU A 123 1.18 -14.83 12.12
C GLU A 123 1.75 -14.54 10.70
N PRO A 124 3.05 -14.84 10.45
CA PRO A 124 3.70 -14.54 9.18
C PRO A 124 3.01 -15.19 7.96
N GLU A 125 2.35 -16.34 8.15
CA GLU A 125 1.59 -17.04 7.12
C GLU A 125 0.30 -16.34 6.69
N ARG A 126 -0.23 -15.41 7.49
CA ARG A 126 -1.42 -14.61 7.13
C ARG A 126 -1.07 -13.37 6.31
N LEU A 127 0.21 -12.98 6.30
CA LEU A 127 0.68 -11.85 5.51
C LEU A 127 0.75 -12.19 4.02
N PRO A 128 0.49 -11.21 3.13
CA PRO A 128 0.80 -11.36 1.71
C PRO A 128 2.24 -11.75 1.50
N LYS A 129 2.49 -12.64 0.53
CA LYS A 129 3.85 -13.03 0.14
C LYS A 129 4.67 -11.86 -0.40
N ASN A 130 3.99 -10.86 -0.98
CA ASN A 130 4.62 -9.68 -1.56
C ASN A 130 4.02 -8.44 -0.89
N ILE A 131 4.85 -7.75 -0.11
CA ILE A 131 4.50 -6.48 0.53
C ILE A 131 5.51 -5.45 0.07
N VAL A 132 5.01 -4.29 -0.40
CA VAL A 132 5.84 -3.16 -0.80
C VAL A 132 5.28 -1.90 -0.14
N ILE A 133 6.16 -1.09 0.42
CA ILE A 133 5.81 0.19 1.02
C ILE A 133 6.38 1.29 0.16
N PHE A 134 5.53 2.20 -0.32
CA PHE A 134 5.94 3.47 -0.90
C PHE A 134 5.75 4.57 0.14
N GLY A 135 6.86 5.03 0.69
CA GLY A 135 6.92 6.19 1.57
C GLY A 135 7.32 7.44 0.80
N VAL A 136 6.70 8.57 1.09
CA VAL A 136 7.18 9.88 0.59
C VAL A 136 7.51 10.79 1.77
N GLU A 137 8.71 11.36 1.72
CA GLU A 137 9.19 12.25 2.76
C GLU A 137 8.34 13.52 2.85
N ALA A 138 7.80 13.79 4.03
CA ALA A 138 7.02 14.98 4.30
C ALA A 138 7.89 16.25 4.36
N SER A 139 7.31 17.38 3.99
CA SER A 139 7.79 18.69 4.42
C SER A 139 7.15 19.13 5.72
N ASN A 140 5.84 18.87 5.89
CA ASN A 140 5.07 19.29 7.05
C ASN A 140 3.91 18.31 7.34
N VAL A 141 3.84 17.82 8.57
CA VAL A 141 2.77 16.94 9.10
C VAL A 141 2.03 17.57 10.29
N ASP A 142 2.12 18.90 10.45
CA ASP A 142 1.45 19.64 11.51
C ASP A 142 -0.07 19.46 11.43
N LYS A 143 -0.69 19.15 12.58
CA LYS A 143 -2.14 19.02 12.69
C LYS A 143 -2.85 20.31 12.33
N PHE A 144 -4.06 20.18 11.79
CA PHE A 144 -4.90 21.28 11.31
C PHE A 144 -4.28 22.04 10.13
N THR A 145 -3.36 21.40 9.41
CA THR A 145 -2.86 21.87 8.11
C THR A 145 -3.63 21.16 7.02
N GLU A 146 -4.24 21.93 6.12
CA GLU A 146 -4.92 21.40 4.94
C GLU A 146 -4.02 21.47 3.71
N GLY A 147 -4.08 20.42 2.90
CA GLY A 147 -3.39 20.34 1.62
C GLY A 147 -1.93 19.94 1.73
N LEU A 148 -1.40 19.49 0.59
CA LEU A 148 -0.02 19.06 0.46
C LEU A 148 0.91 20.27 0.25
N SER A 149 2.12 20.19 0.77
CA SER A 149 3.23 21.05 0.42
C SER A 149 3.60 20.92 -1.06
N ASP A 150 4.27 21.94 -1.61
CA ASP A 150 4.72 21.89 -3.00
C ASP A 150 5.58 20.65 -3.31
N PRO A 151 6.62 20.28 -2.52
CA PRO A 151 7.45 19.13 -2.84
C PRO A 151 6.65 17.82 -2.90
N VAL A 152 5.75 17.59 -1.94
CA VAL A 152 4.95 16.38 -1.85
C VAL A 152 3.87 16.33 -2.94
N ARG A 153 3.24 17.46 -3.26
CA ARG A 153 2.32 17.59 -4.40
C ARG A 153 3.02 17.27 -5.73
N HIS A 154 4.25 17.73 -5.94
CA HIS A 154 5.01 17.43 -7.16
C HIS A 154 5.47 15.96 -7.24
N ALA A 155 5.58 15.27 -6.10
CA ALA A 155 5.92 13.86 -6.05
C ALA A 155 4.75 12.93 -6.42
N LEU A 156 3.49 13.39 -6.28
CA LEU A 156 2.29 12.58 -6.53
C LEU A 156 2.30 11.84 -7.88
N PRO A 157 2.56 12.49 -9.04
CA PRO A 157 2.57 11.79 -10.32
C PRO A 157 3.65 10.69 -10.37
N MET A 158 4.83 10.98 -9.84
CA MET A 158 5.95 10.02 -9.79
C MET A 158 5.65 8.85 -8.86
N LEU A 159 4.96 9.09 -7.74
CA LEU A 159 4.50 8.06 -6.81
C LEU A 159 3.48 7.13 -7.51
N VAL A 160 2.49 7.71 -8.19
CA VAL A 160 1.48 6.96 -8.94
C VAL A 160 2.12 6.13 -10.04
N ASP A 161 3.09 6.68 -10.77
CA ASP A 161 3.88 5.96 -11.77
C ASP A 161 4.64 4.78 -11.15
N ALA A 162 5.33 5.01 -10.02
CA ALA A 162 6.09 3.96 -9.33
C ALA A 162 5.20 2.81 -8.84
N VAL A 163 4.02 3.11 -8.27
CA VAL A 163 3.04 2.10 -7.85
C VAL A 163 2.52 1.31 -9.06
N THR A 164 2.21 2.00 -10.16
CA THR A 164 1.73 1.36 -11.39
C THR A 164 2.78 0.40 -11.96
N GLU A 165 4.03 0.83 -12.00
CA GLU A 165 5.17 0.01 -12.45
C GLU A 165 5.40 -1.21 -11.56
N GLU A 166 5.27 -1.08 -10.23
CA GLU A 166 5.40 -2.21 -9.30
C GLU A 166 4.32 -3.27 -9.55
N ILE A 167 3.06 -2.84 -9.73
CA ILE A 167 1.94 -3.73 -10.08
C ILE A 167 2.22 -4.45 -11.39
N TRP A 168 2.62 -3.71 -12.43
CA TRP A 168 2.93 -4.30 -13.73
C TRP A 168 4.05 -5.34 -13.63
N ARG A 169 5.13 -5.05 -12.91
CA ARG A 169 6.23 -6.01 -12.68
C ARG A 169 5.74 -7.27 -11.99
N PHE A 170 4.88 -7.13 -10.99
CA PHE A 170 4.33 -8.25 -10.27
C PHE A 170 3.43 -9.13 -11.15
N GLU A 171 2.52 -8.53 -11.94
CA GLU A 171 1.66 -9.27 -12.87
C GLU A 171 2.47 -10.08 -13.88
N GLN A 172 3.56 -9.51 -14.39
CA GLN A 172 4.46 -10.17 -15.33
C GLN A 172 5.19 -11.37 -14.70
N SER A 173 5.64 -11.23 -13.45
CA SER A 173 6.26 -12.33 -12.69
C SER A 173 5.27 -13.43 -12.36
N TYR A 174 4.07 -13.06 -11.87
CA TYR A 174 3.00 -14.00 -11.54
C TYR A 174 2.55 -14.84 -12.75
N ALA A 175 2.46 -14.23 -13.93
CA ALA A 175 2.12 -14.95 -15.17
C ALA A 175 3.17 -15.99 -15.58
N ARG A 176 4.47 -15.71 -15.34
CA ARG A 176 5.58 -16.61 -15.69
C ARG A 176 5.63 -17.84 -14.79
N GLU A 177 5.49 -17.65 -13.48
CA GLU A 177 5.51 -18.74 -12.49
C GLU A 177 4.42 -19.78 -12.77
N ARG A 178 3.22 -19.31 -13.14
CA ARG A 178 2.09 -20.19 -13.48
C ARG A 178 2.21 -20.90 -14.82
N THR A 179 3.00 -20.37 -15.74
CA THR A 179 3.25 -21.03 -17.02
C THR A 179 4.22 -22.19 -16.84
N CYS A 180 5.19 -22.06 -15.92
CA CYS A 180 6.14 -23.11 -15.57
C CYS A 180 5.46 -24.27 -14.80
N GLU A 181 4.56 -23.98 -13.86
CA GLU A 181 3.89 -25.03 -13.07
C GLU A 181 2.97 -25.95 -13.92
N LYS A 182 2.55 -25.51 -15.11
CA LYS A 182 1.71 -26.31 -16.03
C LYS A 182 2.49 -27.31 -16.88
N THR A 183 3.80 -27.16 -17.04
CA THR A 183 4.60 -28.09 -17.88
C THR A 183 4.98 -29.37 -17.15
N ASP A 184 4.86 -29.40 -15.83
CA ASP A 184 5.44 -30.45 -14.99
C ASP A 184 4.43 -31.57 -14.67
N GLY A 185 3.20 -31.45 -15.21
CA GLY A 185 2.09 -32.38 -14.98
C GLY A 185 1.69 -33.28 -16.16
N THR A 186 2.43 -33.28 -17.29
CA THR A 186 2.05 -34.09 -18.49
C THR A 186 3.13 -35.10 -18.90
N SER A 187 3.67 -35.87 -17.95
CA SER A 187 4.48 -37.05 -18.27
C SER A 187 4.21 -38.21 -17.32
N ALA A 188 3.21 -39.03 -17.66
CA ALA A 188 3.20 -40.50 -17.51
C ALA A 188 1.79 -41.04 -17.86
N GLY A 189 1.63 -41.43 -19.12
CA GLY A 189 0.53 -42.23 -19.65
C GLY A 189 1.01 -42.96 -20.88
#